data_AF-A0A4Y2X1J4-F1
#
_entry.id   AF-A0A4Y2X1J4-F1
#
_cell.length_a   1.000
_cell.length_b   1.000
_cell.length_c   1.000
_cell.angle_alpha   90.00
_cell.angle_beta   90.00
_cell.angle_gamma   90.00
#
_symmetry.space_group_name_H-M   'P 1'
#
loop_
_entity.id
_entity.type
_entity.pdbx_description
1 polymer ?
#
loop_
_entity_poly.entity_id
_entity_poly.type
_entity_poly.pdbx_seq_one_letter_code
_entity_poly.pdbx_strand_id
1 'polypeptide(L)'
;MSGVDDEQRSRRRGLLKQYYGFSEENKEGFDPYNINAPEFNPDLYLHKLLKECNLNQLMQKEHQIYRQIQSLDSEMQTLVYENYNKFISATDTIRKMKNDFKKMEEEMDCLSSNMAIITEFSGNISSTLQGRRQKISKLSGIHVLLKKLQFLFELPPGLKMCIENGSYRQAVR
;
A
#
# COMPACT_ATOMS: atom_id res chain seq x y z
N MET A 1 4.62 -24.64 4.41
CA MET A 1 4.61 -23.17 4.53
C MET A 1 5.64 -22.62 5.54
N SER A 2 6.32 -23.45 6.34
CA SER A 2 7.28 -22.97 7.37
C SER A 2 8.69 -22.60 6.86
N GLY A 3 9.15 -23.13 5.73
CA GLY A 3 10.53 -22.91 5.25
C GLY A 3 10.80 -21.54 4.64
N VAL A 4 9.77 -20.81 4.20
CA VAL A 4 9.91 -19.49 3.55
C VAL A 4 10.16 -18.39 4.58
N ASP A 5 9.56 -18.52 5.77
CA ASP A 5 9.72 -17.55 6.87
C ASP A 5 11.13 -17.55 7.46
N ASP A 6 11.78 -18.72 7.55
CA ASP A 6 13.15 -18.83 8.07
C ASP A 6 14.18 -18.20 7.11
N GLU A 7 13.96 -18.33 5.80
CA GLU A 7 14.82 -17.72 4.80
C GLU A 7 14.71 -16.18 4.82
N GLN A 8 13.50 -15.65 4.96
CA GLN A 8 13.27 -14.21 5.11
C GLN A 8 13.78 -13.67 6.46
N ARG A 9 13.76 -14.47 7.53
CA ARG A 9 14.34 -14.09 8.81
C ARG A 9 15.86 -14.02 8.75
N SER A 10 16.49 -14.97 8.07
CA SER A 10 17.94 -14.98 7.84
C SER A 10 18.39 -13.77 6.98
N ARG A 11 17.68 -13.49 5.88
CA ARG A 11 17.96 -12.33 5.01
C ARG A 11 17.82 -10.99 5.74
N ARG A 12 16.77 -10.81 6.57
CA ARG A 12 16.60 -9.60 7.39
C ARG A 12 17.73 -9.42 8.40
N ARG A 13 18.19 -10.51 9.01
CA ARG A 13 19.35 -10.49 9.91
C ARG A 13 20.63 -10.09 9.18
N GLY A 14 20.84 -10.59 7.96
CA GLY A 14 21.96 -10.20 7.10
C GLY A 14 21.95 -8.71 6.73
N LEU A 15 20.78 -8.17 6.32
CA LEU A 15 20.65 -6.75 6.00
C LEU A 15 20.91 -5.85 7.20
N LEU A 16 20.39 -6.22 8.38
CA LEU A 16 20.61 -5.45 9.60
C LEU A 16 22.10 -5.45 9.98
N LYS A 17 22.78 -6.59 9.82
CA LYS A 17 24.22 -6.73 10.05
C LYS A 17 25.04 -5.83 9.11
N GLN A 18 24.66 -5.76 7.84
CA GLN A 18 25.29 -4.88 6.85
C GLN A 18 25.02 -3.40 7.13
N TYR A 19 23.81 -3.06 7.59
CA TYR A 19 23.43 -1.68 7.93
C TYR A 19 24.23 -1.12 9.12
N TYR A 20 24.49 -1.95 10.13
CA TYR A 20 25.30 -1.56 11.30
C TYR A 20 26.81 -1.79 11.11
N GLY A 21 27.26 -2.17 9.91
CA GLY A 21 28.69 -2.31 9.63
C GLY A 21 29.39 -3.47 10.36
N PHE A 22 28.64 -4.48 10.83
CA PHE A 22 29.20 -5.76 11.28
C PHE A 22 29.65 -6.61 10.08
N SER A 23 30.42 -6.01 9.17
CA SER A 23 31.39 -6.76 8.38
C SER A 23 32.37 -7.35 9.39
N GLU A 24 32.78 -8.60 9.19
CA GLU A 24 33.69 -9.31 10.10
C GLU A 24 34.73 -8.36 10.68
N GLU A 25 34.79 -8.27 12.01
CA GLU A 25 35.84 -7.55 12.71
C GLU A 25 37.15 -7.93 12.04
N ASN A 26 37.73 -6.98 11.31
CA ASN A 26 39.14 -7.07 10.98
C ASN A 26 39.79 -7.40 12.31
N LYS A 27 40.55 -8.49 12.37
CA LYS A 27 41.47 -8.75 13.47
C LYS A 27 42.49 -7.62 13.45
N GLU A 28 42.09 -6.42 13.86
CA GLU A 28 42.99 -5.38 14.27
C GLU A 28 43.86 -6.04 15.32
N GLY A 29 45.17 -6.00 15.06
CA GLY A 29 46.15 -6.72 15.87
C GLY A 29 45.91 -6.42 17.35
N PHE A 30 46.11 -7.43 18.18
CA PHE A 30 46.04 -7.38 19.63
C PHE A 30 46.83 -6.14 20.13
N ASP A 31 46.14 -5.03 20.39
CA ASP A 31 46.75 -3.78 20.86
C ASP A 31 46.23 -3.45 22.26
N PRO A 32 46.91 -3.93 23.32
CA PRO A 32 46.54 -3.65 24.70
C PRO A 32 46.59 -2.16 25.07
N TYR A 33 47.16 -1.31 24.20
CA TYR A 33 47.30 0.13 24.42
C TYR A 33 46.18 0.95 23.76
N ASN A 34 45.31 0.34 22.95
CA ASN A 34 44.22 1.07 22.29
C ASN A 34 43.01 1.21 23.21
N ILE A 35 42.68 2.44 23.61
CA ILE A 35 41.56 2.75 24.53
C ILE A 35 40.18 2.37 24.00
N ASN A 36 40.03 2.23 22.67
CA ASN A 36 38.77 1.87 22.03
C ASN A 36 38.67 0.37 21.73
N ALA A 37 39.74 -0.39 21.96
CA ALA A 37 39.77 -1.82 21.70
C ALA A 37 39.15 -2.61 22.87
N PRO A 38 38.47 -3.74 22.60
CA PRO A 38 37.90 -4.57 23.65
C PRO A 38 38.96 -5.19 24.58
N GLU A 39 40.20 -5.36 24.11
CA GLU A 39 41.33 -5.89 24.88
C GLU A 39 42.17 -4.80 25.58
N PHE A 40 41.66 -3.58 25.72
CA PHE A 40 42.35 -2.47 26.38
C PHE A 40 42.81 -2.84 27.80
N ASN A 41 44.08 -2.62 28.10
CA ASN A 41 44.64 -2.79 29.44
C ASN A 41 45.03 -1.41 30.03
N PRO A 42 44.28 -0.91 31.04
CA PRO A 42 44.53 0.41 31.63
C PRO A 42 45.92 0.54 32.25
N ASP A 43 46.42 -0.51 32.91
CA ASP A 43 47.70 -0.49 33.62
C ASP A 43 48.88 -0.41 32.65
N LEU A 44 48.85 -1.19 31.57
CA LEU A 44 49.86 -1.16 30.51
C LEU A 44 49.87 0.19 29.79
N TYR A 45 48.69 0.73 29.48
CA TYR A 45 48.55 2.05 28.86
C TYR A 45 49.09 3.16 29.76
N LEU A 46 48.76 3.14 31.06
CA LEU A 46 49.25 4.11 32.03
C LEU A 46 50.77 4.02 32.19
N HIS A 47 51.33 2.82 32.32
CA HIS A 47 52.77 2.62 32.41
C HIS A 47 53.52 3.14 31.19
N LYS A 48 52.97 2.91 29.99
CA LYS A 48 53.51 3.47 28.74
C LYS A 48 53.45 5.00 28.76
N LEU A 49 52.31 5.58 29.14
CA LEU A 49 52.11 7.02 29.20
C LEU A 49 53.08 7.71 30.18
N LEU A 50 53.30 7.12 31.36
CA LEU A 50 54.24 7.63 32.36
C LEU A 50 55.71 7.53 31.90
N LYS A 51 56.04 6.55 31.06
CA LYS A 51 57.40 6.37 30.53
C LYS A 51 57.70 7.28 29.34
N GLU A 52 56.69 7.58 28.51
CA GLU A 52 56.85 8.29 27.24
C GLU A 52 56.49 9.77 27.30
N CYS A 53 55.67 10.21 28.25
CA CYS A 53 55.18 11.59 28.35
C CYS A 53 55.82 12.38 29.51
N ASN A 54 56.03 13.68 29.29
CA ASN A 54 56.40 14.61 30.36
C ASN A 54 55.16 15.10 31.13
N LEU A 55 55.37 15.75 32.28
CA LEU A 55 54.28 16.20 33.17
C LEU A 55 53.25 17.10 32.47
N ASN A 56 53.69 18.03 31.62
CA ASN A 56 52.79 18.92 30.88
C ASN A 56 51.91 18.13 29.88
N GLN A 57 52.49 17.17 29.18
CA GLN A 57 51.76 16.27 28.28
C GLN A 57 50.76 15.40 29.05
N LEU A 58 51.14 14.94 30.24
CA LEU A 58 50.26 14.14 31.11
C LEU A 58 49.06 14.96 31.58
N MET A 59 49.27 16.21 32.01
CA MET A 59 48.17 17.12 32.39
C MET A 59 47.26 17.45 31.21
N GLN A 60 47.82 17.68 30.01
CA GLN A 60 47.02 17.89 28.80
C GLN A 60 46.20 16.65 28.44
N LYS A 61 46.77 15.44 28.59
CA LYS A 61 46.07 14.18 28.36
C LYS A 61 44.94 13.96 29.34
N GLU A 62 45.15 14.26 30.61
CA GLU A 62 44.11 14.20 31.64
C GLU A 62 42.95 15.15 31.31
N HIS A 63 43.24 16.40 30.97
CA HIS A 63 42.22 17.34 30.50
C HIS A 63 41.50 16.89 29.23
N GLN A 64 42.22 16.29 28.27
CA GLN A 64 41.62 15.75 27.05
C GLN A 64 40.62 14.63 27.38
N ILE A 65 41.02 13.68 28.22
CA ILE A 65 40.17 12.56 28.63
C ILE A 65 38.92 13.08 29.35
N TYR A 66 39.10 14.05 30.26
CA TYR A 66 37.96 14.64 30.97
C TYR A 66 36.94 15.28 30.01
N ARG A 67 37.40 16.02 29.00
CA ARG A 67 36.51 16.58 27.97
C ARG A 67 35.83 15.51 27.13
N GLN A 68 36.55 14.43 26.78
CA GLN A 68 35.99 13.31 26.03
C GLN A 68 34.88 12.61 26.83
N ILE A 69 35.09 12.39 28.13
CA ILE A 69 34.07 11.82 29.02
C ILE A 69 32.80 12.69 29.01
N GLN A 70 32.95 14.01 29.14
CA GLN A 70 31.81 14.94 29.11
C GLN A 70 31.09 14.96 27.76
N SER A 71 31.83 14.94 26.65
CA SER A 71 31.25 14.87 25.30
C SER A 71 30.45 13.58 25.11
N LEU A 72 31.04 12.44 25.46
CA LEU A 72 30.40 11.13 25.33
C LEU A 72 29.13 11.02 26.18
N ASP A 73 29.13 11.58 27.40
CA ASP A 73 27.93 11.62 28.24
C ASP A 73 26.81 12.45 27.58
N SER A 74 27.15 13.64 27.06
CA SER A 74 26.18 14.48 26.34
C SER A 74 25.65 13.81 25.06
N GLU A 75 26.51 13.15 24.30
CA GLU A 75 26.14 12.41 23.09
C GLU A 75 25.23 11.22 23.43
N MET A 76 25.55 10.49 24.50
CA MET A 76 24.71 9.40 25.00
C MET A 76 23.32 9.91 25.38
N GLN A 77 23.22 11.01 26.13
CA GLN A 77 21.94 11.62 26.49
C GLN A 77 21.14 12.05 25.26
N THR A 78 21.80 12.66 24.27
CA THR A 78 21.18 13.07 23.01
C THR A 78 20.65 11.87 22.24
N LEU A 79 21.42 10.79 22.15
CA LEU A 79 21.03 9.56 21.46
C LEU A 79 19.81 8.90 22.13
N VAL A 80 19.78 8.88 23.45
CA VAL A 80 18.65 8.37 24.23
C VAL A 80 17.40 9.21 23.96
N TYR A 81 17.52 10.53 24.02
CA TYR A 81 16.41 11.44 23.75
C TYR A 81 15.86 11.27 22.32
N GLU A 82 16.73 11.22 21.32
CA GLU A 82 16.33 10.99 19.94
C GLU A 82 15.63 9.65 19.77
N ASN A 83 16.15 8.59 20.36
CA ASN A 83 15.52 7.26 20.26
C ASN A 83 14.15 7.26 20.91
N TYR A 84 14.00 7.81 22.13
CA TYR A 84 12.70 7.90 22.78
C TYR A 84 11.71 8.72 21.96
N ASN A 85 12.12 9.85 21.38
CA ASN A 85 11.24 10.63 20.51
C ASN A 85 10.82 9.86 19.25
N LYS A 86 11.73 9.10 18.64
CA LYS A 86 11.41 8.22 17.50
C LYS A 86 10.40 7.13 17.90
N PHE A 87 10.57 6.52 19.09
CA PHE A 87 9.62 5.53 19.61
C PHE A 87 8.23 6.12 19.91
N ILE A 88 8.18 7.29 20.53
CA ILE A 88 6.92 8.00 20.81
C ILE A 88 6.22 8.32 19.48
N SER A 89 6.94 8.92 18.53
CA SER A 89 6.40 9.27 17.21
C SER A 89 5.90 8.05 16.44
N ALA A 90 6.63 6.94 16.48
CA ALA A 90 6.22 5.68 15.87
C ALA A 90 4.94 5.13 16.53
N THR A 91 4.87 5.18 17.86
CA THR A 91 3.70 4.73 18.63
C THR A 91 2.47 5.59 18.34
N ASP A 92 2.63 6.90 18.25
CA ASP A 92 1.55 7.82 17.89
C ASP A 92 1.09 7.62 16.44
N THR A 93 2.04 7.35 15.53
CA THR A 93 1.71 7.00 14.13
C THR A 93 0.89 5.71 14.07
N ILE A 94 1.29 4.67 14.80
CA ILE A 94 0.52 3.41 14.88
C ILE A 94 -0.89 3.66 15.45
N ARG A 95 -1.01 4.49 16.49
CA ARG A 95 -2.30 4.84 17.08
C ARG A 95 -3.19 5.59 16.08
N LYS A 96 -2.63 6.55 15.35
CA LYS A 96 -3.34 7.29 14.30
C LYS A 96 -3.80 6.35 13.19
N MET A 97 -2.90 5.51 12.68
CA MET A 97 -3.23 4.49 11.67
C MET A 97 -4.39 3.61 12.14
N LYS A 98 -4.36 3.10 13.37
CA LYS A 98 -5.45 2.29 13.93
C LYS A 98 -6.81 3.01 13.89
N ASN A 99 -6.84 4.28 14.28
CA ASN A 99 -8.07 5.07 14.27
C ASN A 99 -8.57 5.33 12.85
N ASP A 100 -7.66 5.64 11.92
CA ASP A 100 -8.00 5.89 10.52
C ASP A 100 -8.51 4.60 9.84
N PHE A 101 -7.90 3.44 10.12
CA PHE A 101 -8.38 2.14 9.65
C PHE A 101 -9.78 1.81 10.16
N LYS A 102 -10.05 2.10 11.44
CA LYS A 102 -11.38 1.88 12.01
C LYS A 102 -12.45 2.73 11.32
N LYS A 103 -12.17 4.01 11.04
CA LYS A 103 -13.08 4.87 10.29
C LYS A 103 -13.31 4.36 8.87
N MET A 104 -12.24 3.91 8.20
CA MET A 104 -12.32 3.33 6.86
C MET A 104 -13.20 2.08 6.84
N GLU A 105 -13.08 1.21 7.85
CA GLU A 105 -13.93 0.02 8.01
C GLU A 105 -15.41 0.42 8.18
N GLU A 106 -15.70 1.38 9.05
CA GLU A 106 -17.07 1.90 9.25
C GLU A 106 -17.66 2.51 7.95
N GLU A 107 -16.85 3.24 7.19
CA GLU A 107 -17.27 3.80 5.89
C GLU A 107 -17.52 2.71 4.83
N MET A 108 -16.69 1.67 4.79
CA MET A 108 -16.86 0.54 3.87
C MET A 108 -18.10 -0.29 4.19
N ASP A 109 -18.39 -0.50 5.47
CA ASP A 109 -19.63 -1.14 5.92
C ASP A 109 -20.86 -0.33 5.52
N CYS A 110 -20.81 0.99 5.70
CA CYS A 110 -21.87 1.89 5.26
C CYS A 110 -22.08 1.83 3.73
N LEU A 111 -21.00 1.87 2.96
CA LEU A 111 -21.06 1.75 1.50
C LEU A 111 -21.65 0.40 1.06
N SER A 112 -21.23 -0.69 1.68
CA SER A 112 -21.74 -2.04 1.40
C SER A 112 -23.25 -2.14 1.66
N SER A 113 -23.70 -1.60 2.80
CA SER A 113 -25.12 -1.52 3.14
C SER A 113 -25.91 -0.71 2.11
N ASN A 114 -25.41 0.48 1.72
CA ASN A 114 -26.05 1.30 0.69
C ASN A 114 -26.12 0.59 -0.67
N MET A 115 -25.06 -0.13 -1.06
CA MET A 115 -25.05 -0.92 -2.30
C MET A 115 -26.05 -2.08 -2.27
N ALA A 116 -26.23 -2.72 -1.11
CA ALA A 116 -27.27 -3.73 -0.93
C ALA A 116 -28.67 -3.13 -1.12
N ILE A 117 -28.94 -1.97 -0.50
CA ILE A 117 -30.21 -1.24 -0.66
C ILE A 117 -30.46 -0.85 -2.12
N ILE A 118 -29.45 -0.31 -2.81
CA ILE A 118 -29.55 0.06 -4.23
C ILE A 118 -29.85 -1.17 -5.09
N THR A 119 -29.18 -2.28 -4.82
CA THR A 119 -29.36 -3.54 -5.55
C THR A 119 -30.77 -4.10 -5.36
N GLU A 120 -31.27 -4.11 -4.12
CA GLU A 120 -32.63 -4.51 -3.81
C GLU A 120 -33.66 -3.61 -4.50
N PHE A 121 -33.49 -2.29 -4.39
CA PHE A 121 -34.40 -1.32 -4.99
C PHE A 121 -34.42 -1.42 -6.52
N SER A 122 -33.25 -1.60 -7.15
CA SER A 122 -33.13 -1.85 -8.59
C SER A 122 -33.82 -3.16 -9.00
N GLY A 123 -33.67 -4.23 -8.20
CA GLY A 123 -34.38 -5.49 -8.38
C GLY A 123 -35.90 -5.31 -8.34
N ASN A 124 -36.40 -4.53 -7.37
CA ASN A 124 -37.82 -4.21 -7.21
C ASN A 124 -38.38 -3.37 -8.38
N ILE A 125 -37.61 -2.40 -8.88
CA ILE A 125 -37.98 -1.64 -10.09
C ILE A 125 -38.04 -2.57 -11.30
N SER A 126 -37.03 -3.41 -11.47
CA SER A 126 -36.93 -4.33 -12.60
C SER A 126 -38.13 -5.29 -12.62
N SER A 127 -38.45 -5.91 -11.48
CA SER A 127 -39.59 -6.82 -11.34
C SER A 127 -40.93 -6.12 -11.60
N THR A 128 -41.12 -4.91 -11.07
CA THR A 128 -42.34 -4.12 -11.28
C THR A 128 -42.54 -3.73 -12.75
N LEU A 129 -41.46 -3.35 -13.44
CA LEU A 129 -41.51 -2.96 -14.85
C LEU A 129 -41.55 -4.16 -15.81
N GLN A 130 -41.08 -5.35 -15.39
CA GLN A 130 -41.04 -6.58 -16.18
C GLN A 130 -42.39 -6.87 -16.84
N GLY A 131 -43.46 -6.88 -16.05
CA GLY A 131 -44.81 -7.20 -16.53
C GLY A 131 -45.33 -6.19 -17.57
N ARG A 132 -45.05 -4.89 -17.36
CA ARG A 132 -45.42 -3.84 -18.32
C ARG A 132 -44.61 -3.96 -19.62
N ARG A 133 -43.30 -4.18 -19.54
CA ARG A 133 -42.44 -4.41 -20.73
C ARG A 133 -42.90 -5.61 -21.55
N GLN A 134 -43.27 -6.72 -20.90
CA GLN A 134 -43.79 -7.89 -21.59
C GLN A 134 -45.09 -7.59 -22.35
N LYS A 135 -46.03 -6.87 -21.72
CA LYS A 135 -47.29 -6.47 -22.38
C LYS A 135 -47.02 -5.55 -23.58
N ILE A 136 -46.16 -4.55 -23.42
CA ILE A 136 -45.78 -3.62 -24.50
C ILE A 136 -45.10 -4.39 -25.64
N SER A 137 -44.20 -5.34 -25.33
CA SER A 137 -43.54 -6.18 -26.32
C SER A 137 -44.53 -7.03 -27.12
N LYS A 138 -45.49 -7.67 -26.44
CA LYS A 138 -46.57 -8.42 -27.11
C LYS A 138 -47.40 -7.54 -28.03
N LEU A 139 -47.82 -6.36 -27.54
CA LEU A 139 -48.65 -5.43 -28.31
C LEU A 139 -47.90 -4.88 -29.53
N SER A 140 -46.63 -4.54 -29.37
CA SER A 140 -45.74 -4.15 -30.48
C SER A 140 -45.61 -5.28 -31.52
N GLY A 141 -45.43 -6.52 -31.07
CA GLY A 141 -45.39 -7.69 -31.95
C GLY A 141 -46.69 -7.86 -32.76
N ILE A 142 -47.85 -7.71 -32.12
CA ILE A 142 -49.16 -7.72 -32.79
C ILE A 142 -49.26 -6.57 -33.80
N HIS A 143 -48.86 -5.36 -33.42
CA HIS A 143 -48.91 -4.20 -34.30
C HIS A 143 -48.01 -4.39 -35.55
N VAL A 144 -46.83 -4.99 -35.40
CA VAL A 144 -45.96 -5.36 -36.52
C VAL A 144 -46.65 -6.39 -37.44
N LEU A 145 -47.33 -7.39 -36.88
CA LEU A 145 -48.09 -8.36 -37.66
C LEU A 145 -49.26 -7.72 -38.41
N LEU A 146 -50.02 -6.84 -37.75
CA LEU A 146 -51.10 -6.10 -38.36
C LEU A 146 -50.61 -5.23 -39.52
N LYS A 147 -49.45 -4.56 -39.37
CA LYS A 147 -48.85 -3.81 -40.49
C LYS A 147 -48.48 -4.71 -41.66
N LYS A 148 -47.93 -5.90 -41.41
CA LYS A 148 -47.65 -6.89 -42.48
C LYS A 148 -48.93 -7.36 -43.16
N LEU A 149 -49.99 -7.60 -42.39
CA LEU A 149 -51.28 -8.03 -42.91
C LEU A 149 -51.96 -6.92 -43.73
N GLN A 150 -51.92 -5.68 -43.25
CA GLN A 150 -52.39 -4.51 -43.98
C GLN A 150 -51.66 -4.39 -45.32
N PHE A 151 -50.33 -4.51 -45.33
CA PHE A 151 -49.56 -4.53 -46.57
C PHE A 151 -50.02 -5.65 -47.53
N LEU A 152 -50.29 -6.85 -47.02
CA LEU A 152 -50.82 -7.96 -47.83
C LEU A 152 -52.21 -7.68 -48.42
N PHE A 153 -53.06 -6.90 -47.76
CA PHE A 153 -54.38 -6.52 -48.28
C PHE A 153 -54.34 -5.34 -49.24
N GLU A 154 -53.39 -4.41 -49.07
CA GLU A 154 -53.20 -3.25 -49.95
C GLU A 154 -52.47 -3.63 -51.26
N LEU A 155 -51.71 -4.72 -51.25
CA LEU A 155 -50.92 -5.17 -52.40
C LEU A 155 -51.81 -5.61 -53.61
N PRO A 156 -52.85 -6.47 -53.48
CA PRO A 156 -53.67 -6.89 -54.62
C PRO A 156 -54.39 -5.75 -55.38
N PRO A 157 -55.08 -4.78 -54.74
CA PRO A 157 -55.68 -3.67 -55.46
C PRO A 157 -54.62 -2.74 -56.08
N GLY A 158 -53.48 -2.51 -55.40
CA GLY A 158 -52.36 -1.77 -55.96
C GLY A 158 -51.78 -2.44 -57.21
N LEU A 159 -51.57 -3.75 -57.17
CA LEU A 159 -51.12 -4.55 -58.30
C LEU A 159 -52.11 -4.52 -59.47
N LYS A 160 -53.42 -4.63 -59.21
CA LYS A 160 -54.47 -4.52 -60.24
C LYS A 160 -54.44 -3.16 -60.94
N MET A 161 -54.36 -2.07 -60.17
CA MET A 161 -54.22 -0.71 -60.72
C MET A 161 -52.94 -0.57 -61.57
N CYS A 162 -51.81 -1.13 -61.13
CA CYS A 162 -50.57 -1.06 -61.88
C CYS A 162 -50.60 -1.88 -63.18
N ILE A 163 -51.35 -2.99 -63.21
CA ILE A 163 -51.58 -3.80 -64.42
C ILE A 163 -52.49 -3.04 -65.40
N GLU A 164 -53.58 -2.45 -64.93
CA GLU A 164 -54.52 -1.66 -65.77
C GLU A 164 -53.83 -0.44 -66.40
N ASN A 165 -52.93 0.22 -65.66
CA ASN A 165 -52.18 1.39 -66.14
C ASN A 165 -50.88 1.04 -66.89
N GLY A 166 -50.63 -0.24 -67.20
CA GLY A 166 -49.44 -0.71 -67.95
C GLY A 166 -48.09 -0.45 -67.26
N SER A 167 -48.10 -0.09 -65.98
CA SER A 167 -46.93 0.38 -65.22
C SER A 167 -46.31 -0.74 -64.39
N TYR A 168 -45.82 -1.78 -65.08
CA TYR A 168 -45.32 -3.02 -64.48
C TYR A 168 -44.10 -2.85 -63.56
N ARG A 169 -43.30 -1.79 -63.75
CA ARG A 169 -42.11 -1.52 -62.92
C ARG A 169 -42.45 -1.04 -61.50
N GLN A 170 -43.61 -0.41 -61.30
CA GLN A 170 -44.05 0.08 -59.99
C GLN A 170 -44.71 -1.02 -59.13
N ALA A 171 -45.22 -2.08 -59.78
CA ALA A 171 -45.88 -3.22 -59.13
C ALA A 171 -44.93 -4.11 -58.30
N VAL A 172 -43.62 -4.05 -58.55
CA VAL A 172 -42.62 -4.97 -57.96
C VAL A 172 -42.01 -4.42 -56.66
N ARG A 173 -42.35 -3.19 -56.25
CA ARG A 173 -41.70 -2.48 -55.15
C ARG A 173 -42.57 -2.33 -53.91
#